data_AF-M4F8J0-F1
#
_entry.id   AF-M4F8J0-F1
#
_cell.length_a   1.000
_cell.length_b   1.000
_cell.length_c   1.000
_cell.angle_alpha   90.00
_cell.angle_beta   90.00
_cell.angle_gamma   90.00
#
_symmetry.space_group_name_H-M   'P 1'
#
loop_
_entity.id
_entity.type
_entity.pdbx_description
1 polymer ?
#
loop_
_entity_poly.entity_id
_entity_poly.type
_entity_poly.pdbx_seq_one_letter_code
_entity_poly.pdbx_strand_id
1 'polypeptide(L)'
;MASKVEPGKLEWRISVDNETTKRLVPKSGPSERIFLWLKGLIMKTWRIGADDPAKVVHCLKVGLALSLVCIFYYMRSLYDGVGGNAMWAIMTVVVVFESNVGATFSKCVNRVVATILAGSLGIAVHWVATKSGEAEIFVIGSSVFLFAFTATYSRFVPSFKSRFDYGAMIFILTFSLVSVGGYRVDKLVDMAQQRVSTIAVGTTICIIITIFICPIWSGTQLHRLVQCNFVKLADSLDGCVAEYFKKRDVSTNENEDETNLKVQGFKCVLNSKGIEEAMANLARWEPAHGSFNFRHPWQQYVKIGAAMCRCAYCLENLSICMNYETEVPDQVKKHFRETCMKLTAASSKILRELADILKNTRRSSKMDFLVFDMNSAVQELQETLKTIPIQTNKPEEEEEVPSDEGEDRTIPMSLHEVLPVATLVSLLIEIAARIQTTVEAVVVLANLADFKQDSKKKTEDNNTNQPPLSS
;
A
#
# COMPACT_ATOMS: atom_id res chain seq x y z
N MET A 1 37.25 -35.93 33.48
CA MET A 1 37.57 -35.84 34.92
C MET A 1 37.07 -34.50 35.42
N ALA A 2 36.40 -34.53 36.57
CA ALA A 2 35.79 -33.45 37.36
C ALA A 2 36.62 -32.15 37.47
N SER A 3 36.12 -30.98 37.88
CA SER A 3 34.82 -30.41 38.26
C SER A 3 35.09 -28.89 38.31
N LYS A 4 34.11 -28.03 38.01
CA LYS A 4 34.25 -26.59 38.28
C LYS A 4 32.95 -25.97 38.75
N VAL A 5 33.11 -25.25 39.85
CA VAL A 5 32.16 -24.53 40.70
C VAL A 5 31.42 -23.45 39.91
N GLU A 6 30.10 -23.37 40.06
CA GLU A 6 29.31 -22.17 39.74
C GLU A 6 28.94 -21.43 41.04
N PRO A 7 29.15 -20.11 41.14
CA PRO A 7 28.59 -19.29 42.19
C PRO A 7 27.44 -18.39 41.68
N GLY A 8 26.36 -18.34 42.45
CA GLY A 8 25.57 -17.12 42.62
C GLY A 8 24.33 -16.97 41.74
N LYS A 9 23.22 -17.60 42.13
CA LYS A 9 21.88 -17.12 41.78
C LYS A 9 21.05 -17.00 43.05
N LEU A 10 20.81 -15.75 43.46
CA LEU A 10 19.98 -15.36 44.60
C LEU A 10 18.56 -15.93 44.44
N GLU A 11 18.20 -16.88 45.30
CA GLU A 11 16.83 -17.38 45.45
C GLU A 11 16.02 -16.40 46.31
N TRP A 12 15.03 -15.75 45.72
CA TRP A 12 13.97 -15.07 46.47
C TRP A 12 13.02 -16.13 47.05
N ARG A 13 13.12 -16.35 48.36
CA ARG A 13 12.25 -17.25 49.12
C ARG A 13 11.03 -16.44 49.60
N ILE A 14 9.87 -16.63 48.96
CA ILE A 14 8.59 -16.15 49.52
C ILE A 14 8.02 -17.31 50.35
N SER A 15 8.02 -17.13 51.66
CA SER A 15 7.26 -18.00 52.58
C SER A 15 5.79 -17.63 52.45
N VAL A 16 4.94 -18.58 52.05
CA VAL A 16 3.49 -18.46 52.16
C VAL A 16 3.03 -19.64 53.01
N ASP A 17 2.44 -19.30 54.13
CA ASP A 17 1.96 -20.22 55.14
C ASP A 17 0.90 -21.20 54.60
N ASN A 18 0.90 -22.39 55.21
CA ASN A 18 -0.07 -23.45 55.03
C ASN A 18 -1.49 -22.95 55.34
N GLU A 19 -2.28 -22.68 54.31
CA GLU A 19 -3.73 -22.88 54.38
C GLU A 19 -4.21 -23.65 53.15
N THR A 20 -4.93 -24.73 53.46
CA THR A 20 -5.52 -25.69 52.55
C THR A 20 -6.37 -25.03 51.46
N THR A 21 -5.77 -24.76 50.31
CA THR A 21 -6.53 -24.72 49.05
C THR A 21 -6.17 -25.97 48.26
N LYS A 22 -7.01 -27.01 48.40
CA LYS A 22 -7.11 -28.04 47.37
C LYS A 22 -7.38 -27.31 46.06
N ARG A 23 -6.34 -27.05 45.27
CA ARG A 23 -6.46 -26.68 43.88
C ARG A 23 -7.07 -27.90 43.21
N LEU A 24 -8.41 -27.95 43.17
CA LEU A 24 -9.17 -28.83 42.31
C LEU A 24 -8.80 -28.43 40.87
N VAL A 25 -7.67 -28.93 40.40
CA VAL A 25 -7.44 -29.07 38.97
C VAL A 25 -8.55 -30.00 38.51
N PRO A 26 -9.53 -29.53 37.71
CA PRO A 26 -10.48 -30.46 37.13
C PRO A 26 -9.61 -31.46 36.36
N LYS A 27 -9.77 -32.75 36.65
CA LYS A 27 -9.30 -33.80 35.73
C LYS A 27 -10.16 -33.66 34.47
N SER A 28 -9.85 -32.63 33.68
CA SER A 28 -10.48 -32.40 32.40
C SER A 28 -10.14 -33.59 31.54
N GLY A 29 -11.17 -34.37 31.22
CA GLY A 29 -11.03 -35.49 30.32
C GLY A 29 -10.45 -35.03 28.98
N PRO A 30 -9.84 -35.92 28.19
CA PRO A 30 -9.36 -35.58 26.85
C PRO A 30 -10.41 -34.84 26.01
N SER A 31 -11.69 -35.21 26.17
CA SER A 31 -12.85 -34.58 25.52
C SER A 31 -13.12 -33.13 25.93
N GLU A 32 -13.00 -32.77 27.21
CA GLU A 32 -13.17 -31.39 27.68
C GLU A 32 -12.02 -30.49 27.22
N ARG A 33 -10.80 -31.03 27.18
CA ARG A 33 -9.64 -30.32 26.61
C ARG A 33 -9.81 -30.09 25.12
N ILE A 34 -10.30 -31.08 24.38
CA ILE A 34 -10.64 -30.95 22.96
C ILE A 34 -11.76 -29.93 22.75
N PHE A 35 -12.80 -29.93 23.59
CA PHE A 35 -13.91 -28.99 23.52
C PHE A 35 -13.47 -27.54 23.81
N LEU A 36 -12.68 -27.31 24.86
CA LEU A 36 -12.13 -26.00 25.19
C LEU A 36 -11.17 -25.50 24.10
N TRP A 37 -10.37 -26.41 23.53
CA TRP A 37 -9.50 -26.12 22.40
C TRP A 37 -10.30 -25.76 21.15
N LEU A 38 -11.37 -26.50 20.83
CA LEU A 38 -12.30 -26.18 19.74
C LEU A 38 -12.98 -24.83 19.97
N LYS A 39 -13.47 -24.57 21.18
CA LYS A 39 -14.10 -23.30 21.56
C LYS A 39 -13.11 -22.14 21.40
N GLY A 40 -11.86 -22.33 21.82
CA GLY A 40 -10.78 -21.37 21.61
C GLY A 40 -10.49 -21.10 20.13
N LEU A 41 -10.49 -22.14 19.29
CA LEU A 41 -10.36 -22.01 17.83
C LEU A 41 -11.55 -21.30 17.19
N ILE A 42 -12.78 -21.63 17.60
CA ILE A 42 -14.00 -20.97 17.12
C ILE A 42 -13.98 -19.48 17.50
N MET A 43 -13.58 -19.15 18.73
CA MET A 43 -13.53 -17.75 19.17
C MET A 43 -12.41 -16.97 18.48
N LYS A 44 -11.27 -17.62 18.21
CA LYS A 44 -10.17 -17.04 17.43
C LYS A 44 -10.55 -16.82 15.96
N THR A 45 -11.22 -17.78 15.33
CA THR A 45 -11.70 -17.66 13.94
C THR A 45 -12.82 -16.63 13.81
N TRP A 46 -13.72 -16.55 14.80
CA TRP A 46 -14.73 -15.49 14.89
C TRP A 46 -14.07 -14.11 14.95
N ARG A 47 -13.03 -13.92 15.79
CA ARG A 47 -12.26 -12.68 15.83
C ARG A 47 -11.62 -12.34 14.49
N ILE A 48 -10.96 -13.30 13.83
CA ILE A 48 -10.36 -13.08 12.51
C ILE A 48 -11.39 -12.61 11.47
N GLY A 49 -12.60 -13.17 11.50
CA GLY A 49 -13.68 -12.77 10.60
C GLY A 49 -14.32 -11.43 10.96
N ALA A 50 -14.44 -11.12 12.26
CA ALA A 50 -14.97 -9.85 12.76
C ALA A 50 -14.01 -8.68 12.50
N ASP A 51 -12.71 -8.91 12.63
CA ASP A 51 -11.66 -7.91 12.42
C ASP A 51 -11.48 -7.58 10.93
N ASP A 52 -11.77 -8.54 10.03
CA ASP A 52 -11.61 -8.36 8.58
C ASP A 52 -12.77 -9.02 7.81
N PRO A 53 -13.90 -8.31 7.64
CA PRO A 53 -15.08 -8.84 6.96
C PRO A 53 -14.81 -9.21 5.49
N ALA A 54 -13.78 -8.64 4.86
CA ALA A 54 -13.41 -8.97 3.48
C ALA A 54 -12.92 -10.43 3.35
N LYS A 55 -12.27 -10.97 4.39
CA LYS A 55 -11.86 -12.39 4.42
C LYS A 55 -13.06 -13.32 4.46
N VAL A 56 -14.09 -12.99 5.25
CA VAL A 56 -15.32 -13.77 5.33
C VAL A 56 -16.03 -13.80 3.98
N VAL A 57 -16.13 -12.64 3.33
CA VAL A 57 -16.69 -12.52 1.97
C VAL A 57 -15.91 -13.37 0.98
N HIS A 58 -14.58 -13.36 1.02
CA HIS A 58 -13.76 -14.21 0.15
C HIS A 58 -14.04 -15.71 0.37
N CYS A 59 -14.04 -16.18 1.62
CA CYS A 59 -14.35 -17.58 1.93
C CYS A 59 -15.72 -18.00 1.41
N LEU A 60 -16.74 -17.14 1.59
CA LEU A 60 -18.09 -17.38 1.07
C LEU A 60 -18.11 -17.49 -0.45
N LYS A 61 -17.40 -16.61 -1.15
CA LYS A 61 -17.28 -16.63 -2.62
C LYS A 61 -16.65 -17.92 -3.13
N VAL A 62 -15.55 -18.36 -2.51
CA VAL A 62 -14.87 -19.60 -2.90
C VAL A 62 -15.78 -20.81 -2.68
N GLY A 63 -16.44 -20.88 -1.52
CA GLY A 63 -17.40 -21.93 -1.22
C GLY A 63 -18.53 -21.98 -2.26
N LEU A 64 -19.13 -20.83 -2.56
CA LEU A 64 -20.18 -20.71 -3.56
C LEU A 64 -19.70 -21.09 -4.97
N ALA A 65 -18.47 -20.72 -5.35
CA ALA A 65 -17.88 -21.09 -6.64
C ALA A 65 -17.72 -22.59 -6.79
N LEU A 66 -17.23 -23.26 -5.74
CA LEU A 66 -17.11 -24.71 -5.71
C LEU A 66 -18.48 -25.39 -5.74
N SER A 67 -19.45 -24.89 -4.98
CA SER A 67 -20.83 -25.41 -5.02
C SER A 67 -21.44 -25.28 -6.42
N LEU A 68 -21.26 -24.14 -7.10
CA LEU A 68 -21.75 -23.94 -8.46
C LEU A 68 -21.05 -24.85 -9.48
N VAL A 69 -19.74 -25.07 -9.36
CA VAL A 69 -19.03 -26.08 -10.16
C VAL A 69 -19.61 -27.47 -9.90
N CYS A 70 -19.79 -27.87 -8.65
CA CYS A 70 -20.39 -29.17 -8.33
C CYS A 70 -21.79 -29.33 -8.97
N ILE A 71 -22.67 -28.33 -8.80
CA ILE A 71 -24.02 -28.34 -9.40
C ILE A 71 -23.93 -28.45 -10.93
N PHE A 72 -23.04 -27.68 -11.56
CA PHE A 72 -22.84 -27.71 -13.02
C PHE A 72 -22.51 -29.12 -13.53
N TYR A 73 -21.66 -29.87 -12.82
CA TYR A 73 -21.29 -31.25 -13.20
C TYR A 73 -22.31 -32.31 -12.77
N TYR A 74 -23.16 -32.05 -11.78
CA TYR A 74 -24.29 -32.94 -11.47
C TYR A 74 -25.41 -32.84 -12.51
N MET A 75 -25.50 -31.74 -13.27
CA MET A 75 -26.43 -31.60 -14.38
C MET A 75 -25.94 -32.40 -15.60
N ARG A 76 -26.52 -33.60 -15.82
CA ARG A 76 -26.11 -34.57 -16.85
C ARG A 76 -25.91 -33.97 -18.25
N SER A 77 -26.80 -33.07 -18.69
CA SER A 77 -26.70 -32.41 -20.00
C SER A 77 -25.46 -31.52 -20.15
N LEU A 78 -24.95 -30.96 -19.06
CA LEU A 78 -23.74 -30.13 -19.07
C LEU A 78 -22.50 -31.00 -18.90
N TYR A 79 -22.57 -32.03 -18.05
CA TYR A 79 -21.51 -33.03 -17.86
C TYR A 79 -21.06 -33.70 -19.18
N ASP A 80 -22.04 -34.16 -19.98
CA ASP A 80 -21.77 -34.82 -21.27
C ASP A 80 -21.22 -33.83 -22.32
N GLY A 81 -21.54 -32.54 -22.21
CA GLY A 81 -21.09 -31.49 -23.13
C GLY A 81 -19.67 -30.95 -22.89
N VAL A 82 -19.13 -31.06 -21.67
CA VAL A 82 -17.78 -30.55 -21.31
C VAL A 82 -16.76 -31.64 -20.94
N GLY A 83 -17.04 -32.90 -21.29
CA GLY A 83 -16.02 -33.96 -21.24
C GLY A 83 -15.85 -34.67 -19.90
N GLY A 84 -16.87 -34.66 -19.04
CA GLY A 84 -17.01 -35.59 -17.91
C GLY A 84 -15.97 -35.50 -16.76
N ASN A 85 -15.01 -34.57 -16.80
CA ASN A 85 -13.98 -34.44 -15.76
C ASN A 85 -14.03 -33.08 -15.03
N ALA A 86 -14.59 -33.07 -13.82
CA ALA A 86 -14.69 -31.87 -13.00
C ALA A 86 -13.37 -31.42 -12.35
N MET A 87 -12.34 -32.27 -12.36
CA MET A 87 -11.10 -32.03 -11.61
C MET A 87 -10.44 -30.71 -12.00
N TRP A 88 -10.33 -30.41 -13.30
CA TRP A 88 -9.69 -29.19 -13.79
C TRP A 88 -10.50 -27.93 -13.48
N ALA A 89 -11.83 -28.03 -13.42
CA ALA A 89 -12.70 -26.91 -13.01
C ALA A 89 -12.53 -26.60 -11.51
N ILE A 90 -12.60 -27.63 -10.65
CA ILE A 90 -12.40 -27.49 -9.20
C ILE A 90 -11.00 -26.94 -8.90
N MET A 91 -9.96 -27.52 -9.49
CA MET A 91 -8.57 -27.05 -9.34
C MET A 91 -8.42 -25.61 -9.82
N THR A 92 -9.14 -25.21 -10.88
CA THR A 92 -9.11 -23.83 -11.36
C THR A 92 -9.70 -22.90 -10.32
N VAL A 93 -10.91 -23.18 -9.81
CA VAL A 93 -11.53 -22.37 -8.74
C VAL A 93 -10.58 -22.21 -7.55
N VAL A 94 -10.04 -23.31 -7.02
CA VAL A 94 -9.17 -23.26 -5.83
C VAL A 94 -7.91 -22.42 -6.05
N VAL A 95 -7.34 -22.44 -7.25
CA VAL A 95 -6.03 -21.80 -7.51
C VAL A 95 -6.15 -20.36 -8.04
N VAL A 96 -7.22 -20.04 -8.76
CA VAL A 96 -7.42 -18.72 -9.38
C VAL A 96 -8.20 -17.74 -8.51
N PHE A 97 -9.04 -18.23 -7.60
CA PHE A 97 -9.89 -17.36 -6.79
C PHE A 97 -9.06 -16.63 -5.74
N GLU A 98 -9.12 -15.31 -5.76
CA GLU A 98 -8.38 -14.42 -4.87
C GLU A 98 -9.33 -13.48 -4.12
N SER A 99 -8.79 -12.75 -3.15
CA SER A 99 -9.59 -11.85 -2.29
C SER A 99 -10.20 -10.66 -3.05
N ASN A 100 -9.55 -10.20 -4.12
CA ASN A 100 -9.98 -9.08 -4.93
C ASN A 100 -10.24 -9.45 -6.39
N VAL A 101 -10.98 -8.57 -7.08
CA VAL A 101 -11.43 -8.77 -8.45
C VAL A 101 -10.24 -8.82 -9.42
N GLY A 102 -9.35 -7.84 -9.34
CA GLY A 102 -8.19 -7.76 -10.24
C GLY A 102 -7.28 -8.99 -10.17
N ALA A 103 -7.02 -9.52 -8.97
CA ALA A 103 -6.20 -10.72 -8.78
C ALA A 103 -6.87 -11.98 -9.35
N THR A 104 -8.17 -12.16 -9.09
CA THR A 104 -8.92 -13.29 -9.63
C THR A 104 -8.96 -13.22 -11.16
N PHE A 105 -9.24 -12.04 -11.72
CA PHE A 105 -9.30 -11.83 -13.16
C PHE A 105 -7.94 -12.06 -13.83
N SER A 106 -6.87 -11.49 -13.27
CA SER A 106 -5.49 -11.71 -13.73
C SER A 106 -5.12 -13.19 -13.75
N LYS A 107 -5.38 -13.92 -12.65
CA LYS A 107 -5.12 -15.37 -12.59
C LYS A 107 -5.98 -16.16 -13.57
N CYS A 108 -7.25 -15.80 -13.75
CA CYS A 108 -8.14 -16.42 -14.72
C CYS A 108 -7.63 -16.26 -16.17
N VAL A 109 -7.27 -15.04 -16.57
CA VAL A 109 -6.71 -14.78 -17.90
C VAL A 109 -5.39 -15.53 -18.07
N ASN A 110 -4.50 -15.46 -17.09
CA ASN A 110 -3.24 -16.18 -17.09
C ASN A 110 -3.43 -17.69 -17.22
N ARG A 111 -4.41 -18.27 -16.52
CA ARG A 111 -4.74 -19.70 -16.59
C ARG A 111 -5.13 -20.10 -18.00
N VAL A 112 -6.10 -19.39 -18.60
CA VAL A 112 -6.63 -19.71 -19.92
C VAL A 112 -5.56 -19.52 -20.99
N VAL A 113 -4.89 -18.37 -21.01
CA VAL A 113 -3.84 -18.06 -22.01
C VAL A 113 -2.67 -19.04 -21.89
N ALA A 114 -2.17 -19.29 -20.68
CA ALA A 114 -1.05 -20.22 -20.49
C ALA A 114 -1.41 -21.65 -20.90
N THR A 115 -2.63 -22.12 -20.60
CA THR A 115 -3.05 -23.47 -21.00
C THR A 115 -3.22 -23.61 -22.51
N ILE A 116 -3.79 -22.60 -23.20
CA ILE A 116 -3.92 -22.62 -24.66
C ILE A 116 -2.54 -22.57 -25.32
N LEU A 117 -1.65 -21.67 -24.88
CA LEU A 117 -0.29 -21.57 -25.40
C LEU A 117 0.50 -22.85 -25.17
N ALA A 118 0.46 -23.41 -23.96
CA ALA A 118 1.16 -24.64 -23.65
C ALA A 118 0.61 -25.86 -24.39
N GLY A 119 -0.73 -25.95 -24.53
CA GLY A 119 -1.37 -27.03 -25.26
C GLY A 119 -1.05 -27.00 -26.75
N SER A 120 -1.21 -25.83 -27.39
CA SER A 120 -0.87 -25.64 -28.81
C SER A 120 0.60 -25.91 -29.10
N LEU A 121 1.50 -25.40 -28.26
CA LEU A 121 2.94 -25.64 -28.40
C LEU A 121 3.31 -27.11 -28.16
N GLY A 122 2.67 -27.78 -27.19
CA GLY A 122 2.85 -29.21 -26.95
C GLY A 122 2.45 -30.06 -28.16
N ILE A 123 1.31 -29.74 -28.79
CA ILE A 123 0.86 -30.38 -30.03
C ILE A 123 1.86 -30.11 -31.17
N ALA A 124 2.35 -28.88 -31.31
CA ALA A 124 3.32 -28.51 -32.34
C ALA A 124 4.65 -29.28 -32.17
N VAL A 125 5.18 -29.35 -30.94
CA VAL A 125 6.40 -30.10 -30.62
C VAL A 125 6.20 -31.59 -30.90
N HIS A 126 5.06 -32.15 -30.51
CA HIS A 126 4.75 -33.55 -30.79
C HIS A 126 4.67 -33.81 -32.31
N TRP A 127 4.05 -32.92 -33.08
CA TRP A 127 4.00 -33.03 -34.53
C TRP A 127 5.41 -33.01 -35.15
N VAL A 128 6.29 -32.11 -34.72
CA VAL A 128 7.70 -32.09 -35.16
C VAL A 128 8.44 -33.37 -34.75
N ALA A 129 8.25 -33.83 -33.52
CA ALA A 129 8.91 -35.02 -33.00
C ALA A 129 8.54 -36.28 -33.80
N THR A 130 7.26 -36.47 -34.15
CA THR A 130 6.82 -37.60 -35.00
C THR A 130 7.39 -37.59 -36.41
N LYS A 131 7.77 -36.42 -36.94
CA LYS A 131 8.46 -36.30 -38.22
C LYS A 131 9.95 -36.58 -38.13
N SER A 132 10.51 -36.61 -36.92
CA SER A 132 11.95 -36.74 -36.67
C SER A 132 12.43 -38.19 -36.51
N GLY A 133 11.54 -39.19 -36.58
CA GLY A 133 11.89 -40.61 -36.50
C GLY A 133 12.62 -40.97 -35.19
N GLU A 134 13.80 -41.55 -35.29
CA GLU A 134 14.59 -42.02 -34.13
C GLU A 134 14.97 -40.91 -33.13
N ALA A 135 14.96 -39.64 -33.56
CA ALA A 135 15.24 -38.49 -32.70
C ALA A 135 14.01 -37.96 -31.96
N GLU A 136 12.84 -38.61 -32.05
CA GLU A 136 11.58 -38.18 -31.40
C GLU A 136 11.75 -37.86 -29.90
N ILE A 137 12.33 -38.79 -29.13
CA ILE A 137 12.54 -38.63 -27.68
C ILE A 137 13.49 -37.45 -27.40
N PHE A 138 14.51 -37.27 -28.24
CA PHE A 138 15.46 -36.17 -28.10
C PHE A 138 14.80 -34.81 -28.40
N VAL A 139 13.95 -34.73 -29.43
CA VAL A 139 13.20 -33.52 -29.78
C VAL A 139 12.22 -33.14 -28.67
N ILE A 140 11.48 -34.11 -28.12
CA ILE A 140 10.57 -33.85 -26.98
C ILE A 140 11.35 -33.41 -25.75
N GLY A 141 12.41 -34.14 -25.38
CA GLY A 141 13.23 -33.85 -24.20
C GLY A 141 13.91 -32.49 -24.26
N SER A 142 14.53 -32.16 -25.40
CA SER A 142 15.16 -30.84 -25.61
C SER A 142 14.15 -29.70 -25.61
N SER A 143 12.96 -29.90 -26.18
CA SER A 143 11.88 -28.91 -26.18
C SER A 143 11.34 -28.66 -24.76
N VAL A 144 11.08 -29.73 -23.99
CA VAL A 144 10.66 -29.64 -22.58
C VAL A 144 11.70 -28.86 -21.77
N PHE A 145 12.98 -29.19 -21.92
CA PHE A 145 14.06 -28.46 -21.26
C PHE A 145 14.06 -26.98 -21.64
N LEU A 146 14.05 -26.66 -22.94
CA LEU A 146 14.13 -25.29 -23.44
C LEU A 146 12.97 -24.43 -22.94
N PHE A 147 11.72 -24.87 -23.15
CA PHE A 147 10.56 -24.07 -22.77
C PHE A 147 10.37 -23.99 -21.25
N ALA A 148 10.68 -25.05 -20.50
CA ALA A 148 10.65 -25.00 -19.05
C ALA A 148 11.74 -24.05 -18.50
N PHE A 149 12.95 -24.09 -19.07
CA PHE A 149 14.02 -23.16 -18.72
C PHE A 149 13.63 -21.72 -19.02
N THR A 150 13.17 -21.41 -20.24
CA THR A 150 12.77 -20.06 -20.64
C THR A 150 11.62 -19.53 -19.78
N ALA A 151 10.58 -20.33 -19.54
CA ALA A 151 9.44 -19.92 -18.71
C ALA A 151 9.82 -19.79 -17.22
N THR A 152 10.79 -20.54 -16.73
CA THR A 152 11.31 -20.38 -15.36
C THR A 152 12.17 -19.13 -15.27
N TYR A 153 13.03 -18.89 -16.27
CA TYR A 153 13.91 -17.72 -16.31
C TYR A 153 13.11 -16.41 -16.37
N SER A 154 12.02 -16.37 -17.15
CA SER A 154 11.16 -15.18 -17.25
C SER A 154 10.56 -14.77 -15.91
N ARG A 155 10.38 -15.70 -14.95
CA ARG A 155 9.87 -15.40 -13.60
C ARG A 155 10.85 -14.62 -12.73
N PHE A 156 12.12 -14.55 -13.09
CA PHE A 156 13.10 -13.68 -12.42
C PHE A 156 13.06 -12.24 -12.94
N VAL A 157 12.42 -12.00 -14.09
CA VAL A 157 12.25 -10.64 -14.64
C VAL A 157 11.08 -9.95 -13.93
N PRO A 158 11.28 -8.87 -13.15
CA PRO A 158 10.23 -8.28 -12.31
C PRO A 158 8.97 -7.84 -13.07
N SER A 159 9.14 -7.28 -14.27
CA SER A 159 8.04 -6.84 -15.14
C SER A 159 7.16 -7.99 -15.63
N PHE A 160 7.75 -9.16 -15.86
CA PHE A 160 7.04 -10.38 -16.20
C PHE A 160 6.44 -11.03 -14.96
N LYS A 161 7.22 -11.16 -13.87
CA LYS A 161 6.80 -11.77 -12.60
C LYS A 161 5.53 -11.14 -12.03
N SER A 162 5.49 -9.81 -11.97
CA SER A 162 4.34 -9.06 -11.44
C SER A 162 3.02 -9.32 -12.18
N ARG A 163 3.07 -9.83 -13.42
CA ARG A 163 1.89 -10.02 -14.27
C ARG A 163 1.60 -11.48 -14.59
N PHE A 164 2.62 -12.29 -14.77
CA PHE A 164 2.53 -13.59 -15.43
C PHE A 164 3.20 -14.72 -14.64
N ASP A 165 3.64 -14.52 -13.38
CA ASP A 165 4.30 -15.59 -12.59
C ASP A 165 3.41 -16.85 -12.48
N TYR A 166 2.12 -16.66 -12.21
CA TYR A 166 1.14 -17.75 -12.20
C TYR A 166 0.98 -18.39 -13.60
N GLY A 167 0.88 -17.57 -14.64
CA GLY A 167 0.77 -18.04 -16.03
C GLY A 167 1.97 -18.89 -16.45
N ALA A 168 3.20 -18.49 -16.11
CA ALA A 168 4.40 -19.26 -16.38
C ALA A 168 4.40 -20.63 -15.66
N MET A 169 3.95 -20.67 -14.40
CA MET A 169 3.80 -21.95 -13.68
C MET A 169 2.79 -22.88 -14.37
N ILE A 170 1.65 -22.34 -14.79
CA ILE A 170 0.64 -23.12 -15.52
C ILE A 170 1.14 -23.54 -16.89
N PHE A 171 1.89 -22.69 -17.57
CA PHE A 171 2.49 -22.98 -18.87
C PHE A 171 3.46 -24.16 -18.74
N ILE A 172 4.43 -24.10 -17.81
CA ILE A 172 5.40 -25.18 -17.57
C ILE A 172 4.66 -26.49 -17.27
N LEU A 173 3.74 -26.47 -16.31
CA LEU A 173 2.98 -27.66 -15.92
C LEU A 173 2.19 -28.25 -17.10
N THR A 174 1.50 -27.40 -17.84
CA THR A 174 0.66 -27.84 -18.96
C THR A 174 1.50 -28.35 -20.12
N PHE A 175 2.56 -27.63 -20.48
CA PHE A 175 3.42 -27.97 -21.59
C PHE A 175 4.16 -29.27 -21.33
N SER A 176 4.71 -29.45 -20.13
CA SER A 176 5.35 -30.71 -19.73
C SER A 176 4.35 -31.86 -19.72
N LEU A 177 3.13 -31.67 -19.19
CA LEU A 177 2.11 -32.72 -19.17
C LEU A 177 1.66 -33.11 -20.58
N VAL A 178 1.49 -32.14 -21.49
CA VAL A 178 1.08 -32.41 -22.88
C VAL A 178 2.23 -33.05 -23.67
N SER A 179 3.47 -32.58 -23.50
CA SER A 179 4.63 -33.05 -24.25
C SER A 179 5.12 -34.42 -23.79
N VAL A 180 5.08 -34.72 -22.48
CA VAL A 180 5.48 -36.01 -21.90
C VAL A 180 4.32 -37.01 -21.91
N GLY A 181 3.08 -36.51 -21.89
CA GLY A 181 1.89 -37.30 -21.59
C GLY A 181 1.28 -38.12 -22.73
N GLY A 182 1.85 -38.19 -23.94
CA GLY A 182 1.16 -39.00 -24.96
C GLY A 182 1.87 -39.36 -26.26
N TYR A 183 2.35 -40.62 -26.29
CA TYR A 183 2.64 -41.45 -27.48
C TYR A 183 1.37 -41.88 -28.25
N ARG A 184 0.26 -41.13 -28.17
CA ARG A 184 -1.05 -41.44 -28.80
C ARG A 184 -1.76 -40.17 -29.25
N VAL A 185 -1.48 -39.77 -30.49
CA VAL A 185 -1.90 -38.52 -31.15
C VAL A 185 -3.42 -38.33 -31.13
N ASP A 186 -4.21 -39.39 -31.33
CA ASP A 186 -5.67 -39.29 -31.50
C ASP A 186 -6.43 -38.95 -30.20
N LYS A 187 -5.83 -39.15 -29.02
CA LYS A 187 -6.47 -38.82 -27.73
C LYS A 187 -6.00 -37.50 -27.14
N LEU A 188 -4.95 -36.90 -27.70
CA LEU A 188 -4.31 -35.70 -27.15
C LEU A 188 -5.17 -34.45 -27.38
N VAL A 189 -5.75 -34.33 -28.57
CA VAL A 189 -6.60 -33.20 -28.97
C VAL A 189 -7.90 -33.18 -28.16
N ASP A 190 -8.57 -34.33 -28.04
CA ASP A 190 -9.78 -34.47 -27.24
C ASP A 190 -9.51 -34.15 -25.75
N MET A 191 -8.41 -34.67 -25.19
CA MET A 191 -8.02 -34.39 -23.82
C MET A 191 -7.70 -32.90 -23.60
N ALA A 192 -7.03 -32.25 -24.56
CA ALA A 192 -6.74 -30.82 -24.52
C ALA A 192 -8.02 -29.98 -24.60
N GLN A 193 -8.95 -30.34 -25.50
CA GLN A 193 -10.24 -29.66 -25.65
C GLN A 193 -11.10 -29.78 -24.38
N GLN A 194 -11.16 -30.97 -23.77
CA GLN A 194 -11.82 -31.18 -22.48
C GLN A 194 -11.16 -30.33 -21.38
N ARG A 195 -9.83 -30.29 -21.33
CA ARG A 195 -9.12 -29.49 -20.32
C ARG A 195 -9.38 -27.98 -20.49
N VAL A 196 -9.35 -27.48 -21.71
CA VAL A 196 -9.60 -26.06 -22.00
C VAL A 196 -11.05 -25.69 -21.67
N SER A 197 -12.03 -26.50 -22.08
CA SER A 197 -13.46 -26.24 -21.80
C SER A 197 -13.78 -26.29 -20.30
N THR A 198 -13.30 -27.28 -19.57
CA THR A 198 -13.51 -27.39 -18.11
C THR A 198 -12.83 -26.26 -17.32
N ILE A 199 -11.63 -25.83 -17.74
CA ILE A 199 -10.97 -24.63 -17.19
C ILE A 199 -11.79 -23.37 -17.51
N ALA A 200 -12.30 -23.21 -18.73
CA ALA A 200 -13.10 -22.07 -19.12
C ALA A 200 -14.39 -21.95 -18.29
N VAL A 201 -15.06 -23.07 -18.01
CA VAL A 201 -16.23 -23.11 -17.11
C VAL A 201 -15.85 -22.65 -15.71
N GLY A 202 -14.79 -23.22 -15.12
CA GLY A 202 -14.32 -22.82 -13.78
C GLY A 202 -13.98 -21.33 -13.71
N THR A 203 -13.22 -20.83 -14.69
CA THR A 203 -12.88 -19.41 -14.81
C THR A 203 -14.12 -18.51 -14.95
N THR A 204 -15.10 -18.91 -15.76
CA THR A 204 -16.33 -18.14 -15.96
C THR A 204 -17.11 -18.01 -14.65
N ILE A 205 -17.27 -19.11 -13.91
CA ILE A 205 -17.91 -19.12 -12.59
C ILE A 205 -17.16 -18.21 -11.61
N CYS A 206 -15.82 -18.28 -11.58
CA CYS A 206 -15.01 -17.41 -10.73
C CYS A 206 -15.23 -15.92 -11.04
N ILE A 207 -15.19 -15.53 -12.32
CA ILE A 207 -15.36 -14.15 -12.75
C ILE A 207 -16.76 -13.64 -12.37
N ILE A 208 -17.81 -14.42 -12.63
CA ILE A 208 -19.19 -14.06 -12.29
C ILE A 208 -19.32 -13.79 -10.79
N ILE A 209 -18.89 -14.73 -9.95
CA ILE A 209 -19.03 -14.61 -8.49
C ILE A 209 -18.24 -13.41 -7.97
N THR A 210 -17.01 -13.24 -8.42
CA THR A 210 -16.14 -12.17 -7.94
C THR A 210 -16.67 -10.77 -8.28
N ILE A 211 -17.30 -10.60 -9.46
CA ILE A 211 -17.86 -9.32 -9.90
C ILE A 211 -19.22 -9.04 -9.25
N PHE A 212 -20.11 -10.05 -9.18
CA PHE A 212 -21.51 -9.82 -8.79
C PHE A 212 -21.78 -9.98 -7.29
N ILE A 213 -20.94 -10.73 -6.56
CA ILE A 213 -21.16 -10.98 -5.13
C ILE A 213 -20.16 -10.15 -4.35
N CYS A 214 -20.60 -9.13 -3.62
CA CYS A 214 -19.77 -8.27 -2.76
C CYS A 214 -18.37 -7.96 -3.35
N PRO A 215 -18.26 -7.27 -4.49
CA PRO A 215 -16.98 -7.10 -5.19
C PRO A 215 -15.99 -6.32 -4.35
N ILE A 216 -14.75 -6.82 -4.29
CA ILE A 216 -13.64 -6.18 -3.57
C ILE A 216 -12.65 -5.70 -4.63
N TRP A 217 -12.58 -4.38 -4.81
CA TRP A 217 -11.78 -3.73 -5.85
C TRP A 217 -10.42 -3.29 -5.29
N SER A 218 -9.34 -3.73 -5.93
CA SER A 218 -7.98 -3.30 -5.63
C SER A 218 -7.77 -1.83 -5.97
N GLY A 219 -8.40 -1.33 -7.04
CA GLY A 219 -8.34 0.09 -7.42
C GLY A 219 -8.89 1.01 -6.34
N THR A 220 -10.08 0.70 -5.81
CA THR A 220 -10.69 1.44 -4.69
C THR A 220 -9.84 1.41 -3.42
N GLN A 221 -9.21 0.27 -3.11
CA GLN A 221 -8.31 0.16 -1.96
C GLN A 221 -7.05 1.03 -2.13
N LEU A 222 -6.43 0.99 -3.32
CA LEU A 222 -5.29 1.85 -3.65
C LEU A 222 -5.66 3.33 -3.53
N HIS A 223 -6.81 3.71 -4.10
CA HIS A 223 -7.29 5.08 -4.05
C HIS A 223 -7.47 5.58 -2.61
N ARG A 224 -8.12 4.78 -1.76
CA ARG A 224 -8.29 5.09 -0.33
C ARG A 224 -6.96 5.13 0.42
N LEU A 225 -6.03 4.22 0.10
CA LEU A 225 -4.71 4.18 0.72
C LEU A 225 -3.94 5.47 0.45
N VAL A 226 -3.86 5.89 -0.82
CA VAL A 226 -3.17 7.13 -1.21
C VAL A 226 -3.82 8.35 -0.56
N GLN A 227 -5.16 8.41 -0.56
CA GLN A 227 -5.91 9.46 0.14
C GLN A 227 -5.56 9.53 1.64
N CYS A 228 -5.56 8.38 2.34
CA CYS A 228 -5.21 8.32 3.75
C CYS A 228 -3.73 8.68 4.01
N ASN A 229 -2.83 8.31 3.10
CA ASN A 229 -1.40 8.63 3.21
C ASN A 229 -1.16 10.14 3.17
N PHE A 230 -1.89 10.89 2.34
CA PHE A 230 -1.85 12.36 2.36
C PHE A 230 -2.25 12.94 3.72
N VAL A 231 -3.34 12.46 4.30
CA VAL A 231 -3.82 12.92 5.62
C VAL A 231 -2.81 12.60 6.71
N LYS A 232 -2.28 11.37 6.73
CA LYS A 232 -1.24 10.96 7.69
C LYS A 232 0.01 11.82 7.58
N LEU A 233 0.44 12.13 6.36
CA LEU A 233 1.61 12.98 6.13
C LEU A 233 1.35 14.41 6.62
N ALA A 234 0.15 14.95 6.41
CA ALA A 234 -0.25 16.26 6.91
C ALA A 234 -0.28 16.31 8.44
N ASP A 235 -0.92 15.33 9.08
CA ASP A 235 -1.02 15.22 10.53
C ASP A 235 0.37 15.05 11.18
N SER A 236 1.25 14.25 10.57
CA SER A 236 2.63 14.08 11.04
C SER A 236 3.46 15.34 10.90
N LEU A 237 3.29 16.09 9.80
CA LEU A 237 4.00 17.35 9.58
C LEU A 237 3.58 18.42 10.61
N ASP A 238 2.27 18.62 10.79
CA ASP A 238 1.71 19.52 11.82
C ASP A 238 2.19 19.10 13.23
N GLY A 239 2.14 17.79 13.52
CA GLY A 239 2.50 17.22 14.80
C GLY A 239 3.97 17.37 15.18
N CYS A 240 4.90 17.02 14.28
CA CYS A 240 6.34 17.12 14.52
C CYS A 240 6.76 18.56 14.90
N VAL A 241 6.32 19.54 14.11
CA VAL A 241 6.71 20.94 14.33
C VAL A 241 6.05 21.52 15.58
N ALA A 242 4.78 21.17 15.83
CA ALA A 242 4.09 21.60 17.05
C ALA A 242 4.76 21.03 18.32
N GLU A 243 5.23 19.78 18.28
CA GLU A 243 5.94 19.13 19.38
C GLU A 243 7.30 19.79 19.64
N TYR A 244 8.07 20.09 18.59
CA TYR A 244 9.38 20.76 18.73
C TYR A 244 9.29 22.14 19.42
N PHE A 245 8.22 22.89 19.15
CA PHE A 245 7.99 24.21 19.75
C PHE A 245 7.08 24.19 20.99
N LYS A 246 6.69 23.01 21.50
CA LYS A 246 5.90 22.88 22.73
C LYS A 246 6.78 23.18 23.93
N LYS A 247 6.29 24.01 24.86
CA LYS A 247 6.96 24.16 26.16
C LYS A 247 6.87 22.83 26.91
N ARG A 248 8.00 22.33 27.42
CA ARG A 248 8.04 21.15 28.31
C ARG A 248 7.44 21.54 29.67
N ASP A 249 6.12 21.66 29.74
CA ASP A 249 5.42 21.70 31.01
C ASP A 249 5.21 20.25 31.47
N VAL A 250 5.76 19.92 32.64
CA VAL A 250 5.69 18.58 33.24
C VAL A 250 4.25 18.30 33.66
N SER A 251 3.48 17.67 32.78
CA SER A 251 2.36 16.76 33.09
C SER A 251 1.57 16.49 31.80
N THR A 252 1.45 15.22 31.37
CA THR A 252 0.19 14.52 30.99
C THR A 252 0.55 13.20 30.26
N ASN A 253 0.60 12.08 30.99
CA ASN A 253 1.06 10.78 30.46
C ASN A 253 -0.01 9.92 29.75
N GLU A 254 -1.26 10.38 29.61
CA GLU A 254 -2.34 9.51 29.06
C GLU A 254 -2.63 9.73 27.56
N ASN A 255 -2.23 10.86 26.97
CA ASN A 255 -2.45 11.18 25.55
C ASN A 255 -1.16 11.14 24.70
N GLU A 256 -0.01 10.85 25.30
CA GLU A 256 1.28 10.84 24.61
C GLU A 256 1.40 9.71 23.59
N ASP A 257 0.82 8.53 23.85
CA ASP A 257 0.90 7.39 22.92
C ASP A 257 0.11 7.64 21.62
N GLU A 258 -1.12 8.17 21.71
CA GLU A 258 -1.94 8.46 20.51
C GLU A 258 -1.37 9.64 19.71
N THR A 259 -0.82 10.65 20.39
CA THR A 259 -0.16 11.78 19.73
C THR A 259 1.15 11.35 19.07
N ASN A 260 2.00 10.56 19.72
CA ASN A 260 3.19 9.97 19.12
C ASN A 260 2.85 9.09 17.89
N LEU A 261 1.77 8.31 17.96
CA LEU A 261 1.30 7.51 16.83
C LEU A 261 0.85 8.36 15.64
N LYS A 262 0.20 9.51 15.88
CA LYS A 262 -0.18 10.47 14.82
C LYS A 262 1.03 11.21 14.24
N VAL A 263 1.96 11.64 15.09
CA VAL A 263 3.23 12.28 14.71
C VAL A 263 4.07 11.35 13.83
N GLN A 264 4.03 10.04 14.09
CA GLN A 264 4.76 9.04 13.29
C GLN A 264 3.94 8.42 12.14
N GLY A 265 2.79 8.99 11.81
CA GLY A 265 1.92 8.54 10.71
C GLY A 265 2.63 8.44 9.35
N PHE A 266 3.65 9.27 9.11
CA PHE A 266 4.50 9.24 7.90
C PHE A 266 5.21 7.88 7.69
N LYS A 267 5.46 7.10 8.75
CA LYS A 267 6.04 5.75 8.64
C LYS A 267 5.13 4.80 7.87
N CYS A 268 3.81 5.02 7.88
CA CYS A 268 2.89 4.26 7.04
C CYS A 268 3.14 4.51 5.55
N VAL A 269 3.49 5.75 5.19
CA VAL A 269 3.79 6.17 3.80
C VAL A 269 5.12 5.56 3.35
N LEU A 270 6.13 5.51 4.21
CA LEU A 270 7.41 4.88 3.89
C LEU A 270 7.27 3.37 3.59
N ASN A 271 6.35 2.70 4.29
CA ASN A 271 6.12 1.27 4.15
C ASN A 271 5.05 0.90 3.09
N SER A 272 4.38 1.87 2.45
CA SER A 272 3.25 1.58 1.55
C SER A 272 3.67 1.25 0.11
N LYS A 273 4.91 1.57 -0.31
CA LYS A 273 5.37 1.44 -1.71
C LYS A 273 5.06 0.09 -2.35
N GLY A 274 5.42 -1.01 -1.69
CA GLY A 274 5.20 -2.36 -2.24
C GLY A 274 3.72 -2.72 -2.35
N ILE A 275 2.91 -2.24 -1.40
CA ILE A 275 1.45 -2.44 -1.38
C ILE A 275 0.80 -1.65 -2.51
N GLU A 276 1.21 -0.39 -2.71
CA GLU A 276 0.72 0.49 -3.76
C GLU A 276 1.03 -0.07 -5.17
N GLU A 277 2.27 -0.52 -5.39
CA GLU A 277 2.68 -1.16 -6.65
C GLU A 277 1.89 -2.45 -6.92
N ALA A 278 1.70 -3.30 -5.90
CA ALA A 278 0.93 -4.52 -6.03
C ALA A 278 -0.54 -4.22 -6.37
N MET A 279 -1.19 -3.31 -5.63
CA MET A 279 -2.57 -2.93 -5.88
C MET A 279 -2.75 -2.26 -7.25
N ALA A 280 -1.83 -1.41 -7.68
CA ALA A 280 -1.89 -0.77 -9.00
C ALA A 280 -1.76 -1.79 -10.14
N ASN A 281 -0.96 -2.84 -9.96
CA ASN A 281 -0.84 -3.92 -10.94
C ASN A 281 -2.13 -4.75 -11.02
N LEU A 282 -2.79 -5.01 -9.89
CA LEU A 282 -4.06 -5.75 -9.85
C LEU A 282 -5.23 -4.92 -10.39
N ALA A 283 -5.31 -3.63 -10.03
CA ALA A 283 -6.38 -2.72 -10.45
C ALA A 283 -6.46 -2.54 -11.97
N ARG A 284 -5.36 -2.76 -12.70
CA ARG A 284 -5.33 -2.73 -14.18
C ARG A 284 -6.12 -3.86 -14.84
N TRP A 285 -6.36 -4.96 -14.13
CA TRP A 285 -7.15 -6.09 -14.63
C TRP A 285 -8.64 -5.93 -14.34
N GLU A 286 -9.03 -4.88 -13.59
CA GLU A 286 -10.41 -4.69 -13.18
C GLU A 286 -11.23 -4.07 -14.32
N PRO A 287 -12.49 -4.52 -14.51
CA PRO A 287 -13.45 -3.76 -15.31
C PRO A 287 -13.72 -2.38 -14.70
N ALA A 288 -14.37 -1.51 -15.47
CA ALA A 288 -14.83 -0.21 -14.99
C ALA A 288 -15.75 -0.40 -13.78
N HIS A 289 -15.55 0.40 -12.73
CA HIS A 289 -16.31 0.32 -11.48
C HIS A 289 -16.30 1.65 -10.73
N GLY A 290 -17.41 1.98 -10.06
CA GLY A 290 -17.54 3.22 -9.29
C GLY A 290 -17.28 4.46 -10.15
N SER A 291 -16.36 5.32 -9.71
CA SER A 291 -15.88 6.50 -10.45
C SER A 291 -14.70 6.21 -11.38
N PHE A 292 -14.24 4.96 -11.46
CA PHE A 292 -13.06 4.57 -12.22
C PHE A 292 -13.45 3.96 -13.57
N ASN A 293 -13.11 4.67 -14.64
CA ASN A 293 -13.29 4.21 -16.01
C ASN A 293 -12.38 3.02 -16.34
N PHE A 294 -12.72 2.31 -17.42
CA PHE A 294 -11.85 1.27 -17.96
C PHE A 294 -10.48 1.86 -18.32
N ARG A 295 -9.39 1.15 -17.99
CA ARG A 295 -7.99 1.63 -18.15
C ARG A 295 -7.67 2.92 -17.38
N HIS A 296 -8.29 3.12 -16.22
CA HIS A 296 -7.91 4.19 -15.29
C HIS A 296 -6.38 4.24 -15.06
N PRO A 297 -5.76 5.43 -14.94
CA PRO A 297 -4.30 5.60 -14.87
C PRO A 297 -3.70 5.21 -13.51
N TRP A 298 -3.87 3.96 -13.08
CA TRP A 298 -3.39 3.43 -11.78
C TRP A 298 -1.89 3.62 -11.53
N GLN A 299 -1.07 3.68 -12.58
CA GLN A 299 0.37 3.94 -12.45
C GLN A 299 0.69 5.34 -11.93
N GLN A 300 -0.22 6.31 -12.09
CA GLN A 300 -0.03 7.64 -11.52
C GLN A 300 -0.16 7.63 -10.00
N TYR A 301 -0.96 6.72 -9.41
CA TYR A 301 -1.04 6.56 -7.95
C TYR A 301 0.29 6.10 -7.37
N VAL A 302 1.02 5.21 -8.06
CA VAL A 302 2.37 4.78 -7.64
C VAL A 302 3.37 5.94 -7.72
N LYS A 303 3.25 6.82 -8.73
CA LYS A 303 4.09 8.01 -8.84
C LYS A 303 3.79 9.03 -7.73
N ILE A 304 2.52 9.23 -7.41
CA ILE A 304 2.09 10.06 -6.28
C ILE A 304 2.62 9.47 -4.97
N GLY A 305 2.48 8.16 -4.78
CA GLY A 305 3.08 7.41 -3.67
C GLY A 305 4.57 7.66 -3.53
N ALA A 306 5.34 7.51 -4.62
CA ALA A 306 6.76 7.80 -4.64
C ALA A 306 7.10 9.27 -4.31
N ALA A 307 6.27 10.22 -4.74
CA ALA A 307 6.43 11.64 -4.37
C ALA A 307 6.16 11.87 -2.88
N MET A 308 5.09 11.30 -2.34
CA MET A 308 4.78 11.35 -0.90
C MET A 308 5.86 10.68 -0.06
N CYS A 309 6.43 9.55 -0.50
CA CYS A 309 7.56 8.90 0.19
C CYS A 309 8.77 9.85 0.31
N ARG A 310 9.07 10.68 -0.71
CA ARG A 310 10.15 11.66 -0.63
C ARG A 310 9.87 12.71 0.44
N CYS A 311 8.63 13.21 0.53
CA CYS A 311 8.23 14.09 1.63
C CYS A 311 8.37 13.40 2.99
N ALA A 312 7.96 12.13 3.08
CA ALA A 312 8.03 11.35 4.32
C ALA A 312 9.47 11.10 4.79
N TYR A 313 10.44 10.90 3.88
CA TYR A 313 11.87 10.82 4.24
C TYR A 313 12.39 12.15 4.80
N CYS A 314 12.02 13.29 4.21
CA CYS A 314 12.38 14.60 4.75
C CYS A 314 11.77 14.82 6.14
N LEU A 315 10.53 14.37 6.35
CA LEU A 315 9.85 14.44 7.65
C LEU A 315 10.46 13.48 8.69
N GLU A 316 10.95 12.31 8.26
CA GLU A 316 11.71 11.41 9.12
C GLU A 316 13.00 12.07 9.62
N ASN A 317 13.77 12.69 8.71
CA ASN A 317 14.96 13.45 9.06
C ASN A 317 14.62 14.63 9.99
N LEU A 318 13.50 15.32 9.73
CA LEU A 318 13.01 16.40 10.58
C LEU A 318 12.72 15.90 12.00
N SER A 319 11.98 14.80 12.12
CA SER A 319 11.65 14.18 13.41
C SER A 319 12.92 13.72 14.17
N ILE A 320 13.91 13.19 13.44
CA ILE A 320 15.21 12.82 14.02
C ILE A 320 15.92 14.07 14.57
N CYS A 321 16.09 15.13 13.77
CA CYS A 321 16.73 16.38 14.21
C CYS A 321 16.05 16.94 15.47
N MET A 322 14.72 16.97 15.49
CA MET A 322 13.93 17.47 16.62
C MET A 322 14.15 16.68 17.92
N ASN A 323 14.37 15.36 17.83
CA ASN A 323 14.58 14.50 19.00
C ASN A 323 16.00 14.63 19.60
N TYR A 324 16.99 14.98 18.79
CA TYR A 324 18.38 15.15 19.26
C TYR A 324 18.65 16.59 19.75
N GLU A 325 17.89 17.59 19.32
CA GLU A 325 18.16 19.02 19.60
C GLU A 325 17.39 19.61 20.79
N THR A 326 17.61 18.99 21.96
CA THR A 326 17.11 19.53 23.24
C THR A 326 17.87 20.76 23.77
N GLU A 327 18.98 21.17 23.15
CA GLU A 327 19.90 22.21 23.65
C GLU A 327 19.81 23.58 22.96
N VAL A 328 18.89 23.78 22.00
CA VAL A 328 18.76 25.08 21.31
C VAL A 328 18.16 26.14 22.27
N PRO A 329 18.76 27.34 22.41
CA PRO A 329 18.26 28.40 23.27
C PRO A 329 16.81 28.80 22.95
N ASP A 330 15.99 28.99 23.99
CA ASP A 330 14.55 29.30 23.86
C ASP A 330 14.25 30.57 23.05
N GLN A 331 15.18 31.53 23.04
CA GLN A 331 15.05 32.78 22.28
C GLN A 331 15.09 32.53 20.77
N VAL A 332 15.98 31.65 20.31
CA VAL A 332 16.09 31.27 18.88
C VAL A 332 14.88 30.47 18.45
N LYS A 333 14.44 29.52 19.30
CA LYS A 333 13.19 28.77 19.05
C LYS A 333 12.00 29.70 18.92
N LYS A 334 11.89 30.72 19.77
CA LYS A 334 10.78 31.69 19.72
C LYS A 334 10.80 32.51 18.43
N HIS A 335 11.98 32.90 17.93
CA HIS A 335 12.13 33.69 16.70
C HIS A 335 11.62 32.94 15.46
N PHE A 336 11.93 31.63 15.34
CA PHE A 336 11.50 30.81 14.20
C PHE A 336 10.14 30.15 14.36
N ARG A 337 9.56 30.15 15.57
CA ARG A 337 8.31 29.44 15.86
C ARG A 337 7.18 29.87 14.94
N GLU A 338 6.97 31.16 14.77
CA GLU A 338 5.83 31.67 14.00
C GLU A 338 5.96 31.35 12.51
N THR A 339 7.13 31.60 11.92
CA THR A 339 7.39 31.34 10.50
C THR A 339 7.43 29.85 10.17
N CYS A 340 8.04 29.01 11.02
CA CYS A 340 8.00 27.55 10.86
C CYS A 340 6.57 26.99 10.98
N MET A 341 5.80 27.44 11.98
CA MET A 341 4.40 27.00 12.14
C MET A 341 3.53 27.44 10.96
N LYS A 342 3.73 28.66 10.45
CA LYS A 342 3.01 29.19 9.27
C LYS A 342 3.30 28.35 8.03
N LEU A 343 4.57 28.06 7.73
CA LEU A 343 4.96 27.22 6.60
C LEU A 343 4.40 25.79 6.71
N THR A 344 4.48 25.21 7.90
CA THR A 344 3.97 23.87 8.19
C THR A 344 2.46 23.80 7.98
N ALA A 345 1.71 24.78 8.50
CA ALA A 345 0.27 24.87 8.32
C ALA A 345 -0.15 25.10 6.86
N ALA A 346 0.62 25.87 6.08
CA ALA A 346 0.38 26.04 4.65
C ALA A 346 0.62 24.71 3.89
N SER A 347 1.71 24.03 4.22
CA SER A 347 2.10 22.73 3.65
C SER A 347 1.09 21.63 3.96
N SER A 348 0.63 21.52 5.21
CA SER A 348 -0.36 20.53 5.62
C SER A 348 -1.74 20.79 5.02
N LYS A 349 -2.14 22.06 4.84
CA LYS A 349 -3.37 22.42 4.09
C LYS A 349 -3.33 21.92 2.66
N ILE A 350 -2.20 22.04 1.96
CA ILE A 350 -2.05 21.49 0.60
C ILE A 350 -2.22 19.97 0.62
N LEU A 351 -1.54 19.26 1.52
CA LEU A 351 -1.65 17.80 1.63
C LEU A 351 -3.10 17.35 1.91
N ARG A 352 -3.82 18.06 2.79
CA ARG A 352 -5.24 17.79 3.05
C ARG A 352 -6.12 18.07 1.83
N GLU A 353 -5.87 19.17 1.11
CA GLU A 353 -6.59 19.50 -0.12
C GLU A 353 -6.33 18.44 -1.21
N LEU A 354 -5.11 17.92 -1.33
CA LEU A 354 -4.79 16.79 -2.23
C LEU A 354 -5.55 15.52 -1.85
N ALA A 355 -5.69 15.24 -0.55
CA ALA A 355 -6.53 14.15 -0.07
C ALA A 355 -8.01 14.36 -0.47
N ASP A 356 -8.51 15.59 -0.37
CA ASP A 356 -9.90 15.92 -0.75
C ASP A 356 -10.13 15.87 -2.26
N ILE A 357 -9.16 16.27 -3.09
CA ILE A 357 -9.18 16.09 -4.55
C ILE A 357 -9.36 14.63 -4.91
N LEU A 358 -8.60 13.74 -4.27
CA LEU A 358 -8.70 12.30 -4.50
C LEU A 358 -10.05 11.79 -4.00
N LYS A 359 -10.39 12.05 -2.73
CA LYS A 359 -11.63 11.60 -2.09
C LYS A 359 -12.88 11.92 -2.92
N ASN A 360 -12.94 13.13 -3.47
CA ASN A 360 -14.08 13.61 -4.25
C ASN A 360 -13.92 13.34 -5.75
N THR A 361 -12.74 12.90 -6.21
CA THR A 361 -12.37 12.76 -7.63
C THR A 361 -12.65 14.02 -8.44
N ARG A 362 -12.27 15.18 -7.88
CA ARG A 362 -12.54 16.51 -8.45
C ARG A 362 -11.32 17.40 -8.39
N ARG A 363 -11.22 18.33 -9.34
CA ARG A 363 -10.18 19.36 -9.32
C ARG A 363 -10.51 20.42 -8.28
N SER A 364 -9.52 20.79 -7.47
CA SER A 364 -9.63 21.90 -6.53
C SER A 364 -9.49 23.24 -7.25
N SER A 365 -10.33 24.20 -6.90
CA SER A 365 -10.19 25.61 -7.30
C SER A 365 -9.29 26.42 -6.36
N LYS A 366 -8.89 25.84 -5.22
CA LYS A 366 -8.10 26.51 -4.18
C LYS A 366 -6.61 26.19 -4.27
N MET A 367 -6.23 25.16 -5.03
CA MET A 367 -4.86 24.65 -5.04
C MET A 367 -3.83 25.72 -5.40
N ASP A 368 -4.06 26.51 -6.45
CA ASP A 368 -3.12 27.56 -6.88
C ASP A 368 -2.91 28.62 -5.79
N PHE A 369 -3.98 28.99 -5.07
CA PHE A 369 -3.91 29.90 -3.93
C PHE A 369 -3.13 29.30 -2.76
N LEU A 370 -3.37 28.02 -2.42
CA LEU A 370 -2.63 27.35 -1.35
C LEU A 370 -1.13 27.20 -1.68
N VAL A 371 -0.80 26.91 -2.94
CA VAL A 371 0.60 26.84 -3.41
C VAL A 371 1.27 28.21 -3.32
N PHE A 372 0.57 29.29 -3.69
CA PHE A 372 1.05 30.65 -3.51
C PHE A 372 1.32 30.98 -2.03
N ASP A 373 0.37 30.68 -1.14
CA ASP A 373 0.51 30.89 0.30
C ASP A 373 1.72 30.14 0.89
N MET A 374 1.93 28.88 0.48
CA MET A 374 3.09 28.09 0.90
C MET A 374 4.41 28.73 0.42
N ASN A 375 4.48 29.14 -0.84
CA ASN A 375 5.68 29.79 -1.40
C ASN A 375 5.98 31.14 -0.71
N SER A 376 4.94 31.91 -0.36
CA SER A 376 5.08 33.12 0.44
C SER A 376 5.65 32.81 1.83
N ALA A 377 5.15 31.76 2.49
CA ALA A 377 5.66 31.35 3.80
C ALA A 377 7.12 30.82 3.73
N VAL A 378 7.52 30.19 2.62
CA VAL A 378 8.92 29.81 2.38
C VAL A 378 9.81 31.06 2.29
N GLN A 379 9.38 32.10 1.57
CA GLN A 379 10.14 33.35 1.43
C GLN A 379 10.32 34.06 2.78
N GLU A 380 9.25 34.18 3.57
CA GLU A 380 9.31 34.77 4.92
C GLU A 380 10.27 33.99 5.84
N LEU A 381 10.25 32.66 5.77
CA LEU A 381 11.16 31.82 6.55
C LEU A 381 12.62 32.00 6.11
N GLN A 382 12.88 32.15 4.81
CA GLN A 382 14.22 32.44 4.27
C GLN A 382 14.72 33.82 4.67
N GLU A 383 13.84 34.83 4.73
CA GLU A 383 14.20 36.17 5.21
C GLU A 383 14.53 36.16 6.71
N THR A 384 13.76 35.44 7.51
CA THR A 384 14.02 35.23 8.95
C THR A 384 15.35 34.51 9.20
N LEU A 385 15.75 33.61 8.30
CA LEU A 385 17.05 32.95 8.39
C LEU A 385 18.21 33.92 8.13
N LYS A 386 18.03 34.92 7.24
CA LYS A 386 19.05 35.93 6.92
C LYS A 386 19.26 36.94 8.04
N THR A 387 18.30 37.12 8.95
CA THR A 387 18.41 38.07 10.06
C THR A 387 19.25 37.56 11.24
N ILE A 388 19.78 36.33 11.19
CA ILE A 388 20.67 35.80 12.23
C ILE A 388 22.09 36.37 12.05
N PRO A 389 22.66 37.08 13.05
CA PRO A 389 24.08 37.47 13.04
C PRO A 389 24.95 36.27 13.44
N ILE A 390 25.77 35.77 12.52
CA ILE A 390 26.75 34.71 12.77
C ILE A 390 28.12 35.37 13.04
N GLN A 391 28.71 35.13 14.21
CA GLN A 391 30.13 35.47 14.42
C GLN A 391 30.99 34.50 13.60
N THR A 392 31.55 34.97 12.49
CA THR A 392 32.71 34.32 11.87
C THR A 392 33.95 34.74 12.64
N ASN A 393 34.61 33.79 13.31
CA ASN A 393 35.88 34.02 14.01
C ASN A 393 36.91 34.59 13.01
N LYS A 394 37.06 35.91 12.98
CA LYS A 394 38.21 36.60 12.39
C LYS A 394 39.02 37.15 13.58
N PRO A 395 40.32 36.84 13.69
CA PRO A 395 41.12 37.32 14.82
C PRO A 395 41.58 38.74 14.50
N GLU A 396 40.90 39.76 15.01
CA GLU A 396 41.45 41.13 14.99
C GLU A 396 41.35 41.78 16.38
N GLU A 397 42.53 42.27 16.73
CA GLU A 397 43.04 43.01 17.88
C GLU A 397 42.05 43.92 18.63
N GLU A 398 42.24 43.94 19.95
CA GLU A 398 41.52 44.73 20.95
C GLU A 398 41.77 46.23 20.79
N GLU A 399 40.70 47.03 20.72
CA GLU A 399 40.72 48.40 21.23
C GLU A 399 39.42 48.68 22.04
N GLU A 400 39.59 49.27 23.22
CA GLU A 400 38.62 49.44 24.30
C GLU A 400 37.74 50.72 24.17
N VAL A 401 36.38 50.55 24.25
CA VAL A 401 35.38 51.25 25.13
C VAL A 401 35.16 52.80 24.93
N PRO A 402 34.00 53.48 25.24
CA PRO A 402 32.78 53.10 26.01
C PRO A 402 31.36 53.42 25.45
N SER A 403 30.40 52.63 25.96
CA SER A 403 28.98 52.89 26.35
C SER A 403 28.14 54.01 25.72
N ASP A 404 27.01 53.62 25.11
CA ASP A 404 25.72 54.30 25.31
C ASP A 404 24.56 53.30 25.27
N GLU A 405 23.51 53.60 26.05
CA GLU A 405 22.34 52.74 26.30
C GLU A 405 21.27 52.87 25.22
N GLY A 406 20.69 51.74 24.81
CA GLY A 406 19.38 51.69 24.17
C GLY A 406 19.37 51.33 22.69
N GLU A 407 19.41 50.03 22.39
CA GLU A 407 18.62 49.38 21.33
C GLU A 407 18.86 47.87 21.39
N ASP A 408 17.91 47.12 20.82
CA ASP A 408 17.79 45.66 20.80
C ASP A 408 19.15 44.93 20.91
N ARG A 409 19.38 44.20 22.02
CA ARG A 409 20.62 43.43 22.20
C ARG A 409 20.60 42.27 21.22
N THR A 410 21.10 42.51 20.01
CA THR A 410 21.46 41.48 19.03
C THR A 410 22.63 40.69 19.61
N ILE A 411 22.32 39.59 20.32
CA ILE A 411 23.34 38.70 20.89
C ILE A 411 23.94 37.89 19.73
N PRO A 412 25.24 37.99 19.46
CA PRO A 412 25.89 37.16 18.45
C PRO A 412 25.80 35.68 18.85
N MET A 413 25.27 34.83 17.97
CA MET A 413 25.15 33.39 18.23
C MET A 413 26.40 32.63 17.76
N SER A 414 26.74 31.58 18.49
CA SER A 414 27.79 30.65 18.07
C SER A 414 27.29 29.72 16.96
N LEU A 415 28.17 29.28 16.06
CA LEU A 415 27.84 28.41 14.94
C LEU A 415 27.10 27.12 15.38
N HIS A 416 27.43 26.60 16.57
CA HIS A 416 26.82 25.39 17.15
C HIS A 416 25.34 25.58 17.51
N GLU A 417 24.91 26.81 17.84
CA GLU A 417 23.52 27.12 18.21
C GLU A 417 22.64 27.38 16.98
N VAL A 418 23.24 27.85 15.88
CA VAL A 418 22.55 28.20 14.63
C VAL A 418 22.33 26.98 13.74
N LEU A 419 23.27 26.03 13.74
CA LEU A 419 23.27 24.86 12.85
C LEU A 419 22.00 23.97 12.99
N PRO A 420 21.54 23.65 14.21
CA PRO A 420 20.24 22.99 14.45
C PRO A 420 19.05 23.64 13.75
N VAL A 421 18.89 24.94 13.98
CA VAL A 421 17.74 25.71 13.49
C VAL A 421 17.84 25.91 11.97
N ALA A 422 19.04 26.12 11.45
CA ALA A 422 19.27 26.16 10.01
C ALA A 422 18.94 24.82 9.33
N THR A 423 19.24 23.69 9.99
CA THR A 423 18.91 22.34 9.49
C THR A 423 17.39 22.12 9.50
N LEU A 424 16.71 22.48 10.60
CA LEU A 424 15.24 22.47 10.70
C LEU A 424 14.60 23.28 9.57
N VAL A 425 15.03 24.53 9.39
CA VAL A 425 14.52 25.44 8.34
C VAL A 425 14.76 24.85 6.95
N SER A 426 15.95 24.34 6.68
CA SER A 426 16.29 23.73 5.39
C SER A 426 15.41 22.51 5.10
N LEU A 427 15.16 21.65 6.08
CA LEU A 427 14.27 20.50 5.95
C LEU A 427 12.81 20.91 5.70
N LEU A 428 12.31 21.97 6.35
CA LEU A 428 10.96 22.48 6.10
C LEU A 428 10.79 23.07 4.69
N ILE A 429 11.79 23.82 4.22
CA ILE A 429 11.82 24.34 2.84
C ILE A 429 11.86 23.18 1.84
N GLU A 430 12.68 22.17 2.10
CA GLU A 430 12.76 20.97 1.27
C GLU A 430 11.41 20.22 1.24
N ILE A 431 10.73 20.07 2.38
CA ILE A 431 9.39 19.47 2.44
C ILE A 431 8.40 20.24 1.57
N ALA A 432 8.39 21.57 1.64
CA ALA A 432 7.53 22.41 0.81
C ALA A 432 7.80 22.19 -0.71
N ALA A 433 9.06 22.12 -1.11
CA ALA A 433 9.44 21.82 -2.49
C ALA A 433 8.98 20.42 -2.93
N ARG A 434 9.09 19.40 -2.07
CA ARG A 434 8.59 18.04 -2.37
C ARG A 434 7.06 17.99 -2.44
N ILE A 435 6.36 18.77 -1.63
CA ILE A 435 4.90 18.90 -1.70
C ILE A 435 4.49 19.48 -3.05
N GLN A 436 5.19 20.49 -3.56
CA GLN A 436 4.93 21.04 -4.90
C GLN A 436 5.05 19.97 -6.00
N THR A 437 6.10 19.14 -5.97
CA THR A 437 6.20 18.01 -6.92
C THR A 437 5.07 16.99 -6.79
N THR A 438 4.50 16.87 -5.59
CA THR A 438 3.36 15.99 -5.32
C THR A 438 2.06 16.59 -5.87
N VAL A 439 1.88 17.92 -5.77
CA VAL A 439 0.76 18.64 -6.39
C VAL A 439 0.77 18.41 -7.90
N GLU A 440 1.92 18.57 -8.56
CA GLU A 440 2.06 18.33 -10.00
C GLU A 440 1.68 16.90 -10.40
N ALA A 441 2.12 15.89 -9.64
CA ALA A 441 1.77 14.50 -9.89
C ALA A 441 0.25 14.24 -9.78
N VAL A 442 -0.42 14.87 -8.82
CA VAL A 442 -1.89 14.77 -8.66
C VAL A 442 -2.62 15.51 -9.78
N VAL A 443 -2.11 16.66 -10.25
CA VAL A 443 -2.66 17.37 -11.41
C VAL A 443 -2.58 16.50 -12.67
N VAL A 444 -1.46 15.82 -12.90
CA VAL A 444 -1.30 14.87 -14.01
C VAL A 444 -2.32 13.73 -13.92
N LEU A 445 -2.53 13.15 -12.72
CA LEU A 445 -3.57 12.15 -12.51
C LEU A 445 -4.96 12.71 -12.82
N ALA A 446 -5.30 13.88 -12.29
CA ALA A 446 -6.61 14.51 -12.47
C ALA A 446 -6.91 14.86 -13.94
N ASN A 447 -5.87 15.17 -14.73
CA ASN A 447 -5.99 15.38 -16.17
C ASN A 447 -6.19 14.07 -16.93
N LEU A 448 -5.42 13.02 -16.62
CA LEU A 448 -5.54 11.72 -17.29
C LEU A 448 -6.81 10.95 -16.91
N ALA A 449 -7.38 11.23 -15.73
CA ALA A 449 -8.58 10.59 -15.22
C ALA A 449 -9.85 11.44 -15.42
N ASP A 450 -9.77 12.56 -16.14
CA ASP A 450 -10.89 13.47 -16.42
C ASP A 450 -11.66 13.90 -15.17
N PHE A 451 -10.94 14.28 -14.11
CA PHE A 451 -11.58 14.77 -12.88
C PHE A 451 -12.40 16.02 -13.19
N LYS A 452 -13.67 16.00 -12.75
CA LYS A 452 -14.58 17.13 -12.93
C LYS A 452 -14.10 18.33 -12.12
N GLN A 453 -14.29 19.53 -12.66
CA GLN A 453 -14.03 20.76 -11.92
C GLN A 453 -15.11 20.96 -10.87
N ASP A 454 -14.75 21.49 -9.70
CA ASP A 454 -15.75 21.83 -8.69
C ASP A 454 -16.70 22.91 -9.24
N SER A 455 -17.94 22.51 -9.51
CA SER A 455 -18.99 23.47 -9.84
C SER A 455 -19.22 24.31 -8.59
N LYS A 456 -18.82 25.59 -8.61
CA LYS A 456 -19.31 26.57 -7.64
C LYS A 456 -20.82 26.38 -7.54
N LYS A 457 -21.34 26.11 -6.34
CA LYS A 457 -22.78 26.29 -6.06
C LYS A 457 -23.13 27.67 -6.61
N LYS A 458 -23.94 27.73 -7.68
CA LYS A 458 -24.61 28.97 -8.07
C LYS A 458 -25.49 29.33 -6.88
N THR A 459 -25.09 30.31 -6.10
CA THR A 459 -26.02 31.02 -5.23
C THR A 459 -27.03 31.67 -6.17
N GLU A 460 -28.27 31.20 -6.13
CA GLU A 460 -29.40 31.89 -6.75
C GLU A 460 -29.61 33.21 -6.00
N ASP A 461 -29.00 34.28 -6.48
CA ASP A 461 -29.53 35.62 -6.30
C ASP A 461 -30.38 35.97 -7.53
N ASN A 462 -31.62 35.46 -7.54
CA ASN A 462 -32.67 36.01 -8.40
C ASN A 462 -33.30 37.19 -7.66
N ASN A 463 -32.79 38.38 -7.90
CA ASN A 463 -33.47 39.62 -7.56
C ASN A 463 -33.19 40.69 -8.63
N THR A 464 -34.02 40.73 -9.68
CA THR A 464 -34.72 41.96 -10.12
C THR A 464 -35.69 41.64 -11.26
N ASN A 465 -36.97 41.53 -10.94
CA ASN A 465 -38.04 41.75 -11.92
C ASN A 465 -38.13 43.26 -12.16
N GLN A 466 -37.84 43.70 -13.39
CA GLN A 466 -38.20 45.02 -13.88
C GLN A 466 -39.54 44.88 -14.65
N PRO A 467 -40.56 45.72 -14.40
CA PRO A 467 -41.79 45.69 -15.16
C PRO A 467 -41.61 46.36 -16.53
N PRO A 468 -42.29 45.91 -17.59
CA PRO A 468 -42.19 46.54 -18.90
C PRO A 468 -42.94 47.88 -18.93
N LEU A 469 -42.25 48.90 -19.44
CA LEU A 469 -42.83 50.17 -19.87
C LEU A 469 -43.79 49.94 -21.04
N SER A 470 -44.93 50.62 -20.94
CA SER A 470 -45.99 50.77 -21.93
C SER A 470 -45.50 51.29 -23.29
N SER A 471 -45.99 50.67 -24.36
CA SER A 471 -46.53 51.33 -25.58
C SER A 471 -47.42 50.34 -26.32
#